data_AF-A0A969HTL2-F1
#
_entry.id   AF-A0A969HTL2-F1
#
_cell.length_a   1.000
_cell.length_b   1.000
_cell.length_c   1.000
_cell.angle_alpha   90.00
_cell.angle_beta   90.00
_cell.angle_gamma   90.00
#
_symmetry.space_group_name_H-M   'P 1'
#
loop_
_entity.id
_entity.type
_entity.pdbx_description
1 polymer ?
#
loop_
_entity_poly.entity_id
_entity_poly.type
_entity_poly.pdbx_seq_one_letter_code
_entity_poly.pdbx_strand_id
1 'polypeptide(L)'
;MERSRAQPVWLTELAGTTSAPPWRFRNRPGALPCAGLSAGTGASNGGEAVLVRLPQRHRPERALHRPRYDAANYEFHYGLLRRSYPLRASDASLRKPGFVAFRTMSSMLGGLVPLETRLDGTGEHAGVYWYAFGGTRRVDVLWRTGEHAPLLRVACGCRKAVVRQWDGSVRYILAADNGMLLVRPADPGAPLYIEYDPPLATGGDLFAETGHTLRGGFRDFWYANGGVTRLGFPLTEELIEAEPGTGRPLIVQYFERGRMAIYSSDSGLPGPYTVQFDGLGTRALAQAGPLAPAEPPADAATCRTIDGVGYAICPPFVAAWEQYGAAVLGVPIAPAAVQTNPSTNEKYLIQYFEQARLEYHPGPDGTPQVMQFGSLGRELFMRHGSMP
;
A
#
# COMPACT_ATOMS: atom_id res chain seq x y z
N MET A 1 6.77 44.92 -28.43
CA MET A 1 7.11 43.48 -28.51
C MET A 1 6.09 42.72 -27.67
N GLU A 2 5.00 42.28 -28.28
CA GLU A 2 4.03 41.40 -27.63
C GLU A 2 4.67 40.02 -27.45
N ARG A 3 4.78 39.57 -26.19
CA ARG A 3 5.13 38.18 -25.89
C ARG A 3 3.97 37.31 -26.33
N SER A 4 4.15 36.54 -27.41
CA SER A 4 3.21 35.49 -27.79
C SER A 4 3.02 34.54 -26.61
N ARG A 5 1.84 34.55 -25.98
CA ARG A 5 1.48 33.53 -25.00
C ARG A 5 1.30 32.21 -25.75
N ALA A 6 2.04 31.17 -25.35
CA ALA A 6 1.85 29.83 -25.88
C ALA A 6 0.39 29.39 -25.67
N GLN A 7 -0.25 28.89 -26.72
CA GLN A 7 -1.59 28.34 -26.61
C GLN A 7 -1.51 26.91 -26.03
N PRO A 8 -2.43 26.54 -25.12
CA PRO A 8 -2.48 25.17 -24.60
C PRO A 8 -2.83 24.19 -25.73
N VAL A 9 -2.07 23.10 -25.83
CA VAL A 9 -2.37 21.99 -26.74
C VAL A 9 -3.22 20.98 -25.98
N TRP A 10 -4.42 20.73 -26.51
CA TRP A 10 -5.36 19.76 -25.94
C TRP A 10 -5.31 18.47 -26.76
N LEU A 11 -4.80 17.39 -26.15
CA LEU A 11 -4.92 16.06 -26.74
C LEU A 11 -6.32 15.51 -26.41
N THR A 12 -7.30 15.86 -27.24
CA THR A 12 -8.71 15.57 -26.96
C THR A 12 -9.08 14.10 -27.15
N GLU A 13 -8.36 13.36 -28.00
CA GLU A 13 -8.56 11.92 -28.19
C GLU A 13 -7.22 11.22 -28.49
N LEU A 14 -6.93 10.16 -27.73
CA LEU A 14 -5.87 9.19 -28.01
C LEU A 14 -6.37 7.80 -27.60
N ALA A 15 -6.45 6.86 -28.55
CA ALA A 15 -7.00 5.54 -28.27
C ALA A 15 -6.39 4.43 -29.14
N GLY A 16 -6.40 3.21 -28.61
CA GLY A 16 -6.05 1.98 -29.32
C GLY A 16 -7.21 0.98 -29.28
N THR A 17 -7.43 0.25 -30.37
CA THR A 17 -8.49 -0.76 -30.48
C THR A 17 -7.97 -2.17 -30.21
N THR A 18 -8.83 -3.06 -29.69
CA THR A 18 -8.52 -4.49 -29.51
C THR A 18 -8.60 -5.30 -30.79
N SER A 19 -9.25 -4.80 -31.86
CA SER A 19 -9.44 -5.54 -33.11
C SER A 19 -8.41 -5.22 -34.21
N ALA A 20 -7.68 -4.11 -34.09
CA ALA A 20 -6.67 -3.68 -35.06
C ALA A 20 -5.62 -2.78 -34.37
N PRO A 21 -4.63 -3.34 -33.66
CA PRO A 21 -3.61 -2.52 -33.02
C PRO A 21 -2.86 -1.69 -34.09
N PRO A 22 -2.72 -0.36 -33.91
CA PRO A 22 -2.07 0.51 -34.91
C PRO A 22 -0.56 0.23 -35.07
N TRP A 23 0.00 -0.66 -34.26
CA TRP A 23 1.40 -1.05 -34.24
C TRP A 23 1.48 -2.58 -34.41
N ARG A 24 2.56 -3.10 -35.01
CA ARG A 24 2.80 -4.54 -35.31
C ARG A 24 2.91 -5.46 -34.07
N PHE A 25 2.18 -5.19 -32.98
CA PHE A 25 2.03 -6.10 -31.85
C PHE A 25 0.87 -7.07 -32.14
N ARG A 26 1.14 -8.08 -32.97
CA ARG A 26 0.13 -9.02 -33.52
C ARG A 26 -0.66 -9.81 -32.47
N ASN A 27 -0.29 -9.77 -31.18
CA ASN A 27 -0.87 -10.60 -30.11
C ASN A 27 -1.12 -9.87 -28.76
N ARG A 28 -1.21 -8.53 -28.72
CA ARG A 28 -1.34 -7.81 -27.42
C ARG A 28 -2.50 -6.81 -27.38
N PRO A 29 -3.19 -6.66 -26.22
CA PRO A 29 -4.28 -5.71 -26.10
C PRO A 29 -3.77 -4.27 -26.30
N GLY A 30 -4.43 -3.49 -27.17
CA GLY A 30 -4.10 -2.08 -27.47
C GLY A 30 -4.07 -1.15 -26.25
N ALA A 31 -4.54 -1.63 -25.10
CA ALA A 31 -4.41 -1.03 -23.77
C ALA A 31 -2.98 -0.73 -23.32
N LEU A 32 -2.03 -1.61 -23.64
CA LEU A 32 -0.67 -1.56 -23.11
C LEU A 32 0.14 -0.39 -23.72
N PRO A 33 0.16 -0.21 -25.07
CA PRO A 33 0.75 0.97 -25.69
C PRO A 33 0.13 2.29 -25.23
N CYS A 34 -1.19 2.33 -24.98
CA CYS A 34 -1.89 3.55 -24.56
C CYS A 34 -1.49 3.99 -23.15
N ALA A 35 -1.26 3.06 -22.22
CA ALA A 35 -0.78 3.39 -20.88
C ALA A 35 0.65 3.96 -20.91
N GLY A 36 1.54 3.35 -21.71
CA GLY A 36 2.89 3.89 -21.94
C GLY A 36 2.86 5.28 -22.59
N LEU A 37 2.08 5.46 -23.66
CA LEU A 37 1.91 6.75 -24.32
C LEU A 37 1.34 7.82 -23.39
N SER A 38 0.35 7.48 -22.56
CA SER A 38 -0.23 8.42 -21.59
C SER A 38 0.77 8.84 -20.53
N ALA A 39 1.59 7.91 -20.03
CA ALA A 39 2.69 8.24 -19.13
C ALA A 39 3.75 9.14 -19.81
N GLY A 40 4.09 8.87 -21.08
CA GLY A 40 5.00 9.72 -21.85
C GLY A 40 4.48 11.13 -22.08
N THR A 41 3.20 11.28 -22.44
CA THR A 41 2.56 12.60 -22.59
C THR A 41 2.54 13.36 -21.27
N GLY A 42 2.19 12.68 -20.17
CA GLY A 42 2.21 13.26 -18.83
C GLY A 42 3.60 13.72 -18.37
N ALA A 43 4.68 13.09 -18.86
CA ALA A 43 6.05 13.47 -18.59
C ALA A 43 6.56 14.68 -19.40
N SER A 44 5.89 15.02 -20.51
CA SER A 44 6.18 16.22 -21.31
C SER A 44 5.45 17.44 -20.74
N ASN A 45 6.15 18.56 -20.51
CA ASN A 45 5.62 19.80 -19.92
C ASN A 45 4.62 20.57 -20.84
N GLY A 46 3.59 19.91 -21.38
CA GLY A 46 2.71 20.56 -22.36
C GLY A 46 1.39 19.90 -22.71
N GLY A 47 0.90 18.88 -21.99
CA GLY A 47 -0.39 18.27 -22.34
C GLY A 47 -1.15 17.65 -21.17
N GLU A 48 -2.39 18.11 -20.96
CA GLU A 48 -3.41 17.32 -20.27
C GLU A 48 -3.93 16.25 -21.25
N ALA A 49 -3.67 14.98 -20.95
CA ALA A 49 -4.20 13.86 -21.73
C ALA A 49 -5.51 13.38 -21.10
N VAL A 50 -6.65 13.74 -21.71
CA VAL A 50 -7.96 13.22 -21.31
C VAL A 50 -8.24 11.95 -22.11
N LEU A 51 -8.09 10.79 -21.48
CA LEU A 51 -8.44 9.51 -22.09
C LEU A 51 -9.90 9.17 -21.75
N VAL A 52 -10.85 9.77 -22.46
CA VAL A 52 -12.29 9.51 -22.23
C VAL A 52 -13.04 9.35 -23.55
N ARG A 53 -13.45 8.11 -23.86
CA ARG A 53 -14.69 7.86 -24.62
C ARG A 53 -15.58 6.91 -23.83
N LEU A 54 -16.53 7.49 -23.11
CA LEU A 54 -17.67 6.82 -22.49
C LEU A 54 -18.90 7.69 -22.85
N PRO A 55 -19.85 7.31 -23.74
CA PRO A 55 -20.03 6.12 -24.57
C PRO A 55 -19.94 6.41 -26.11
N GLN A 56 -19.92 5.35 -26.91
CA GLN A 56 -19.80 5.37 -28.38
C GLN A 56 -21.06 5.94 -29.06
N ARG A 57 -20.87 6.81 -30.07
CA ARG A 57 -21.94 7.49 -30.83
C ARG A 57 -22.97 6.50 -31.42
N HIS A 58 -24.25 6.84 -31.30
CA HIS A 58 -25.33 6.23 -32.07
C HIS A 58 -25.66 7.11 -33.29
N ARG A 59 -25.97 6.49 -34.43
CA ARG A 59 -26.64 7.21 -35.54
C ARG A 59 -28.06 7.57 -35.07
N PRO A 60 -28.51 8.82 -35.21
CA PRO A 60 -29.88 9.19 -34.89
C PRO A 60 -30.74 8.75 -36.07
N GLU A 61 -31.40 7.60 -35.95
CA GLU A 61 -32.69 7.32 -36.59
C GLU A 61 -33.14 5.88 -36.26
N ARG A 62 -34.30 5.80 -35.59
CA ARG A 62 -35.11 4.65 -35.16
C ARG A 62 -35.08 4.30 -33.67
N ALA A 63 -36.27 3.94 -33.19
CA ALA A 63 -36.67 3.60 -31.82
C ALA A 63 -35.59 2.83 -31.04
N LEU A 64 -35.52 3.06 -29.71
CA LEU A 64 -34.61 2.41 -28.76
C LEU A 64 -34.60 0.87 -28.92
N HIS A 65 -33.85 0.38 -29.90
CA HIS A 65 -33.58 -1.03 -30.11
C HIS A 65 -32.19 -1.32 -29.56
N ARG A 66 -32.09 -2.45 -28.87
CA ARG A 66 -30.84 -3.11 -28.45
C ARG A 66 -29.72 -2.81 -29.46
N PRO A 67 -28.59 -2.21 -29.04
CA PRO A 67 -27.46 -1.99 -29.94
C PRO A 67 -27.05 -3.32 -30.58
N ARG A 68 -27.09 -3.44 -31.91
CA ARG A 68 -26.48 -4.59 -32.60
C ARG A 68 -24.97 -4.45 -32.50
N TYR A 69 -24.33 -5.40 -31.81
CA TYR A 69 -22.88 -5.46 -31.69
C TYR A 69 -22.27 -5.99 -32.98
N ASP A 70 -21.32 -5.25 -33.54
CA ASP A 70 -20.55 -5.66 -34.71
C ASP A 70 -19.09 -5.90 -34.28
N ALA A 71 -18.68 -7.17 -34.30
CA ALA A 71 -17.33 -7.56 -33.93
C ALA A 71 -16.28 -7.14 -34.97
N ALA A 72 -16.67 -6.96 -36.24
CA ALA A 72 -15.77 -6.59 -37.33
C ALA A 72 -15.48 -5.09 -37.36
N ASN A 73 -16.39 -4.26 -36.84
CA ASN A 73 -16.22 -2.81 -36.84
C ASN A 73 -15.41 -2.34 -35.62
N TYR A 74 -14.20 -1.81 -35.90
CA TYR A 74 -13.23 -1.38 -34.89
C TYR A 74 -13.74 -0.27 -33.95
N GLU A 75 -14.69 0.56 -34.39
CA GLU A 75 -15.27 1.63 -33.56
C GLU A 75 -15.94 1.09 -32.28
N PHE A 76 -16.41 -0.17 -32.31
CA PHE A 76 -17.02 -0.81 -31.15
C PHE A 76 -16.02 -1.27 -30.08
N HIS A 77 -14.72 -1.20 -30.36
CA HIS A 77 -13.69 -1.86 -29.55
C HIS A 77 -12.80 -0.93 -28.72
N TYR A 78 -12.88 0.39 -28.89
CA TYR A 78 -12.06 1.38 -28.15
C TYR A 78 -12.37 1.52 -26.65
N GLY A 79 -13.59 1.20 -26.20
CA GLY A 79 -14.00 1.45 -24.81
C GLY A 79 -13.27 0.56 -23.79
N LEU A 80 -13.05 1.07 -22.57
CA LEU A 80 -12.43 0.35 -21.45
C LEU A 80 -13.31 -0.77 -20.88
N LEU A 81 -14.63 -0.69 -21.09
CA LEU A 81 -15.60 -1.72 -20.70
C LEU A 81 -16.15 -2.44 -21.94
N ARG A 82 -16.47 -3.73 -21.78
CA ARG A 82 -17.26 -4.52 -22.72
C ARG A 82 -18.71 -4.04 -22.66
N ARG A 83 -19.41 -4.11 -23.80
CA ARG A 83 -20.83 -3.77 -23.87
C ARG A 83 -21.66 -4.91 -23.26
N SER A 84 -22.65 -4.54 -22.45
CA SER A 84 -23.77 -5.39 -22.05
C SER A 84 -25.07 -4.59 -22.17
N TYR A 85 -26.21 -5.27 -22.34
CA TYR A 85 -27.52 -4.62 -22.33
C TYR A 85 -28.46 -5.33 -21.33
N PRO A 86 -28.96 -4.63 -20.30
CA PRO A 86 -28.60 -3.25 -19.92
C PRO A 86 -27.12 -3.13 -19.52
N LEU A 87 -26.50 -1.96 -19.70
CA LEU A 87 -25.11 -1.75 -19.27
C LEU A 87 -25.06 -1.82 -17.74
N ARG A 88 -24.29 -2.77 -17.22
CA ARG A 88 -24.05 -2.92 -15.78
C ARG A 88 -22.63 -2.50 -15.46
N ALA A 89 -22.36 -1.21 -15.32
CA ALA A 89 -21.01 -0.69 -15.12
C ALA A 89 -20.31 -1.22 -13.85
N SER A 90 -21.09 -1.66 -12.85
CA SER A 90 -20.59 -2.31 -11.63
C SER A 90 -20.12 -3.76 -11.86
N ASP A 91 -20.51 -4.40 -12.96
CA ASP A 91 -20.12 -5.77 -13.29
C ASP A 91 -18.63 -5.81 -13.68
N ALA A 92 -17.81 -6.40 -12.81
CA ALA A 92 -16.38 -6.51 -13.00
C ALA A 92 -15.99 -7.32 -14.25
N SER A 93 -16.85 -8.23 -14.72
CA SER A 93 -16.59 -9.05 -15.91
C SER A 93 -16.57 -8.23 -17.20
N LEU A 94 -17.15 -7.02 -17.17
CA LEU A 94 -17.13 -6.10 -18.30
C LEU A 94 -15.80 -5.36 -18.42
N ARG A 95 -14.93 -5.36 -17.41
CA ARG A 95 -13.65 -4.64 -17.47
C ARG A 95 -12.72 -5.28 -18.50
N LYS A 96 -12.27 -4.50 -19.49
CA LYS A 96 -11.22 -4.93 -20.42
C LYS A 96 -9.83 -4.73 -19.78
N PRO A 97 -8.77 -5.37 -20.31
CA PRO A 97 -7.39 -5.09 -19.87
C PRO A 97 -7.03 -3.60 -19.84
N GLY A 98 -7.57 -2.80 -20.78
CA GLY A 98 -7.40 -1.34 -20.78
C GLY A 98 -7.93 -0.64 -19.55
N PHE A 99 -9.05 -1.09 -18.99
CA PHE A 99 -9.58 -0.54 -17.74
C PHE A 99 -8.60 -0.77 -16.59
N VAL A 100 -8.05 -1.99 -16.49
CA VAL A 100 -7.12 -2.36 -15.42
C VAL A 100 -5.82 -1.58 -15.57
N ALA A 101 -5.28 -1.51 -16.79
CA ALA A 101 -4.07 -0.74 -17.09
C ALA A 101 -4.22 0.74 -16.73
N PHE A 102 -5.33 1.37 -17.13
CA PHE A 102 -5.61 2.77 -16.82
C PHE A 102 -5.77 3.00 -15.31
N ARG A 103 -6.54 2.14 -14.63
CA ARG A 103 -6.71 2.24 -13.16
C ARG A 103 -5.37 2.13 -12.44
N THR A 104 -4.53 1.18 -12.82
CA THR A 104 -3.20 1.01 -12.24
C THR A 104 -2.34 2.24 -12.50
N MET A 105 -2.26 2.73 -13.74
CA MET A 105 -1.50 3.93 -14.08
C MET A 105 -1.93 5.13 -13.23
N SER A 106 -3.23 5.42 -13.18
CA SER A 106 -3.77 6.55 -12.41
C SER A 106 -3.53 6.39 -10.90
N SER A 107 -3.58 5.17 -10.38
CA SER A 107 -3.21 4.88 -8.98
C SER A 107 -1.71 5.07 -8.72
N MET A 108 -0.86 4.69 -9.67
CA MET A 108 0.59 4.76 -9.54
C MET A 108 1.12 6.18 -9.71
N LEU A 109 0.49 7.01 -10.53
CA LEU A 109 0.97 8.35 -10.86
C LEU A 109 0.12 9.49 -10.25
N GLY A 110 -1.02 9.16 -9.64
CA GLY A 110 -1.94 10.14 -9.06
C GLY A 110 -1.24 11.08 -8.07
N GLY A 111 -1.35 12.39 -8.35
CA GLY A 111 -0.73 13.44 -7.53
C GLY A 111 0.79 13.60 -7.69
N LEU A 112 1.44 12.81 -8.54
CA LEU A 112 2.86 12.94 -8.85
C LEU A 112 3.07 13.85 -10.06
N VAL A 113 4.23 14.52 -10.08
CA VAL A 113 4.67 15.37 -11.17
C VAL A 113 5.88 14.74 -11.88
N PRO A 114 6.08 14.99 -13.18
CA PRO A 114 7.29 14.55 -13.87
C PRO A 114 8.54 15.13 -13.23
N LEU A 115 9.55 14.29 -12.99
CA LEU A 115 10.87 14.71 -12.52
C LEU A 115 11.88 14.71 -13.66
N GLU A 116 11.96 13.60 -14.39
CA GLU A 116 13.05 13.34 -15.32
C GLU A 116 12.61 12.38 -16.42
N THR A 117 13.02 12.68 -17.66
CA THR A 117 13.00 11.71 -18.76
C THR A 117 14.37 11.07 -18.86
N ARG A 118 14.48 9.80 -18.46
CA ARG A 118 15.74 9.06 -18.44
C ARG A 118 16.04 8.40 -19.78
N LEU A 119 15.00 7.86 -20.41
CA LEU A 119 15.06 7.29 -21.76
C LEU A 119 13.77 7.69 -22.50
N ASP A 120 13.91 8.23 -23.70
CA ASP A 120 12.82 8.72 -24.54
C ASP A 120 12.52 7.81 -25.75
N GLY A 121 13.12 6.62 -25.78
CA GLY A 121 13.02 5.69 -26.89
C GLY A 121 14.06 5.89 -27.99
N THR A 122 15.03 6.80 -27.82
CA THR A 122 16.12 7.04 -28.78
C THR A 122 17.49 6.61 -28.23
N GLY A 123 18.55 6.80 -29.03
CA GLY A 123 19.94 6.54 -28.61
C GLY A 123 20.30 5.07 -28.43
N GLU A 124 21.22 4.78 -27.50
CA GLU A 124 21.77 3.43 -27.23
C GLU A 124 20.70 2.42 -26.80
N HIS A 125 19.64 2.88 -26.12
CA HIS A 125 18.51 2.07 -25.70
C HIS A 125 17.26 2.37 -26.53
N ALA A 126 17.42 2.50 -27.86
CA ALA A 126 16.33 2.77 -28.77
C ALA A 126 15.14 1.80 -28.56
N GLY A 127 13.93 2.36 -28.48
CA GLY A 127 12.70 1.64 -28.20
C GLY A 127 12.47 1.34 -26.71
N VAL A 128 13.30 1.82 -25.79
CA VAL A 128 13.08 1.77 -24.33
C VAL A 128 12.75 3.16 -23.82
N TYR A 129 11.72 3.22 -22.98
CA TYR A 129 11.15 4.44 -22.47
C TYR A 129 11.14 4.39 -20.95
N TRP A 130 11.70 5.42 -20.31
CA TRP A 130 11.86 5.49 -18.87
C TRP A 130 11.65 6.91 -18.37
N TYR A 131 10.59 7.10 -17.58
CA TYR A 131 10.21 8.37 -17.00
C TYR A 131 10.13 8.25 -15.48
N ALA A 132 10.69 9.22 -14.77
CA ALA A 132 10.61 9.33 -13.33
C ALA A 132 9.56 10.38 -12.94
N PHE A 133 8.70 10.03 -12.01
CA PHE A 133 7.68 10.88 -11.41
C PHE A 133 7.94 11.02 -9.92
N GLY A 134 7.58 12.17 -9.35
CA GLY A 134 7.96 12.58 -8.00
C GLY A 134 6.91 13.43 -7.31
N GLY A 135 7.19 13.79 -6.06
CA GLY A 135 6.28 14.51 -5.17
C GLY A 135 6.37 13.88 -3.79
N THR A 136 5.26 13.34 -3.30
CA THR A 136 5.23 12.60 -2.02
C THR A 136 5.96 11.26 -2.11
N ARG A 137 6.01 10.59 -3.27
CA ARG A 137 6.86 9.42 -3.57
C ARG A 137 7.55 9.62 -4.89
N ARG A 138 8.57 8.78 -5.12
CA ARG A 138 9.11 8.54 -6.45
C ARG A 138 8.52 7.28 -7.06
N VAL A 139 8.08 7.38 -8.31
CA VAL A 139 7.68 6.24 -9.14
C VAL A 139 8.32 6.37 -10.49
N ASP A 140 8.97 5.31 -10.95
CA ASP A 140 9.49 5.27 -12.31
C ASP A 140 8.59 4.38 -13.18
N VAL A 141 8.27 4.85 -14.38
CA VAL A 141 7.54 4.09 -15.40
C VAL A 141 8.51 3.67 -16.48
N LEU A 142 8.58 2.36 -16.73
CA LEU A 142 9.52 1.75 -17.66
C LEU A 142 8.78 0.84 -18.64
N TRP A 143 8.94 1.05 -19.95
CA TRP A 143 8.45 0.12 -20.97
C TRP A 143 9.37 0.07 -22.18
N ARG A 144 9.08 -0.86 -23.10
CA ARG A 144 9.77 -0.97 -24.38
C ARG A 144 8.80 -1.24 -25.53
N THR A 145 9.18 -0.93 -26.75
CA THR A 145 8.41 -1.25 -27.97
C THR A 145 9.05 -2.34 -28.81
N GLY A 146 10.37 -2.56 -28.71
CA GLY A 146 11.11 -3.59 -29.44
C GLY A 146 11.36 -4.86 -28.63
N GLU A 147 11.91 -5.90 -29.28
CA GLU A 147 12.30 -7.17 -28.63
C GLU A 147 13.53 -7.06 -27.73
N HIS A 148 14.31 -5.97 -27.86
CA HIS A 148 15.46 -5.71 -27.02
C HIS A 148 15.05 -5.32 -25.58
N ALA A 149 15.60 -6.01 -24.57
CA ALA A 149 15.30 -5.80 -23.15
C ALA A 149 16.60 -5.61 -22.35
N PRO A 150 17.20 -4.40 -22.37
CA PRO A 150 18.47 -4.15 -21.69
C PRO A 150 18.31 -4.26 -20.18
N LEU A 151 19.41 -4.59 -19.50
CA LEU A 151 19.48 -4.50 -18.04
C LEU A 151 19.84 -3.06 -17.67
N LEU A 152 18.92 -2.36 -17.00
CA LEU A 152 19.06 -0.96 -16.66
C LEU A 152 19.50 -0.80 -15.20
N ARG A 153 20.42 0.14 -14.97
CA ARG A 153 20.91 0.49 -13.63
C ARG A 153 20.14 1.70 -13.11
N VAL A 154 19.57 1.58 -11.94
CA VAL A 154 18.76 2.61 -11.30
C VAL A 154 19.43 3.07 -10.02
N ALA A 155 19.96 4.29 -10.02
CA ALA A 155 20.34 4.99 -8.79
C ALA A 155 19.07 5.47 -8.09
N CYS A 156 18.56 4.66 -7.16
CA CYS A 156 17.34 4.96 -6.41
C CYS A 156 17.63 5.61 -5.05
N GLY A 157 18.83 5.40 -4.47
CA GLY A 157 19.10 5.78 -3.08
C GLY A 157 18.19 5.07 -2.07
N CYS A 158 17.61 3.94 -2.49
CA CYS A 158 16.62 3.14 -1.78
C CYS A 158 17.24 1.82 -1.32
N ARG A 159 16.61 1.12 -0.38
CA ARG A 159 16.99 -0.26 0.00
C ARG A 159 16.28 -1.31 -0.84
N LYS A 160 15.02 -1.07 -1.14
CA LYS A 160 14.19 -1.96 -1.93
C LYS A 160 13.31 -1.16 -2.88
N ALA A 161 12.88 -1.83 -3.94
CA ALA A 161 11.82 -1.35 -4.80
C ALA A 161 10.82 -2.45 -5.08
N VAL A 162 9.56 -2.05 -5.18
CA VAL A 162 8.47 -2.91 -5.61
C VAL A 162 8.22 -2.63 -7.07
N VAL A 163 8.41 -3.65 -7.90
CA VAL A 163 8.18 -3.58 -9.34
C VAL A 163 6.82 -4.20 -9.63
N ARG A 164 5.91 -3.39 -10.16
CA ARG A 164 4.56 -3.80 -10.55
C ARG A 164 4.38 -3.86 -12.05
N GLN A 165 3.47 -4.74 -12.46
CA GLN A 165 3.04 -4.83 -13.85
C GLN A 165 1.92 -3.83 -14.15
N TRP A 166 1.58 -3.74 -15.43
CA TRP A 166 0.49 -2.91 -15.95
C TRP A 166 -0.86 -3.15 -15.26
N ASP A 167 -1.11 -4.35 -14.73
CA ASP A 167 -2.36 -4.69 -14.04
C ASP A 167 -2.33 -4.42 -12.53
N GLY A 168 -1.20 -3.94 -12.00
CA GLY A 168 -0.99 -3.62 -10.59
C GLY A 168 -0.43 -4.77 -9.75
N SER A 169 -0.35 -5.97 -10.32
CA SER A 169 0.28 -7.11 -9.65
C SER A 169 1.76 -6.86 -9.40
N VAL A 170 2.26 -7.32 -8.24
CA VAL A 170 3.68 -7.25 -7.92
C VAL A 170 4.41 -8.32 -8.73
N ARG A 171 5.40 -7.90 -9.52
CA ARG A 171 6.25 -8.79 -10.30
C ARG A 171 7.51 -9.18 -9.53
N TYR A 172 8.17 -8.19 -8.92
CA TYR A 172 9.41 -8.35 -8.19
C TYR A 172 9.44 -7.44 -6.96
N ILE A 173 10.11 -7.89 -5.91
CA ILE A 173 10.64 -7.02 -4.86
C ILE A 173 12.16 -7.10 -5.00
N LEU A 174 12.78 -5.99 -5.37
CA LEU A 174 14.20 -5.93 -5.63
C LEU A 174 14.90 -5.29 -4.43
N ALA A 175 16.00 -5.89 -3.96
CA ALA A 175 16.91 -5.26 -3.02
C ALA A 175 17.99 -4.50 -3.80
N ALA A 176 18.27 -3.29 -3.34
CA ALA A 176 19.30 -2.44 -3.90
C ALA A 176 20.66 -2.79 -3.28
N ASP A 177 21.69 -2.83 -4.13
CA ASP A 177 23.08 -2.89 -3.69
C ASP A 177 23.63 -1.45 -3.68
N ASN A 178 23.99 -0.94 -2.51
CA ASN A 178 24.48 0.43 -2.32
C ASN A 178 23.60 1.51 -2.99
N GLY A 179 22.26 1.36 -2.87
CA GLY A 179 21.30 2.31 -3.46
C GLY A 179 21.12 2.17 -4.98
N MET A 180 21.67 1.13 -5.59
CA MET A 180 21.53 0.79 -7.00
C MET A 180 20.66 -0.45 -7.21
N LEU A 181 19.70 -0.36 -8.13
CA LEU A 181 18.87 -1.48 -8.57
C LEU A 181 19.19 -1.86 -10.02
N LEU A 182 19.01 -3.15 -10.33
CA LEU A 182 19.05 -3.67 -11.69
C LEU A 182 17.64 -4.06 -12.12
N VAL A 183 17.13 -3.42 -13.17
CA VAL A 183 15.77 -3.65 -13.67
C VAL A 183 15.81 -3.94 -15.16
N ARG A 184 15.04 -4.94 -15.59
CA ARG A 184 14.83 -5.23 -17.01
C ARG A 184 13.38 -4.88 -17.39
N PRO A 185 13.16 -4.15 -18.50
CA PRO A 185 11.80 -3.88 -18.99
C PRO A 185 11.01 -5.18 -19.22
N ALA A 186 9.69 -5.11 -19.02
CA ALA A 186 8.77 -6.22 -19.23
C ALA A 186 8.56 -6.55 -20.72
N ASP A 187 7.45 -7.19 -21.05
CA ASP A 187 7.06 -7.45 -22.43
C ASP A 187 6.85 -6.15 -23.21
N PRO A 188 7.11 -6.12 -24.53
CA PRO A 188 6.89 -4.93 -25.33
C PRO A 188 5.45 -4.40 -25.21
N GLY A 189 5.34 -3.09 -24.97
CA GLY A 189 4.12 -2.36 -24.72
C GLY A 189 3.65 -2.40 -23.27
N ALA A 190 4.12 -3.32 -22.43
CA ALA A 190 3.66 -3.44 -21.05
C ALA A 190 4.50 -2.56 -20.11
N PRO A 191 3.93 -1.51 -19.49
CA PRO A 191 4.65 -0.72 -18.51
C PRO A 191 4.92 -1.51 -17.23
N LEU A 192 6.11 -1.28 -16.68
CA LEU A 192 6.44 -1.55 -15.30
C LEU A 192 6.36 -0.25 -14.51
N TYR A 193 5.82 -0.34 -13.31
CA TYR A 193 5.87 0.73 -12.31
C TYR A 193 6.85 0.31 -11.22
N ILE A 194 7.85 1.15 -10.96
CA ILE A 194 8.85 0.89 -9.95
C ILE A 194 8.60 1.89 -8.83
N GLU A 195 8.06 1.38 -7.72
CA GLU A 195 7.88 2.16 -6.50
C GLU A 195 9.10 1.91 -5.61
N TYR A 196 9.72 2.98 -5.17
CA TYR A 196 10.84 2.90 -4.26
C TYR A 196 10.34 3.04 -2.83
N ASP A 197 10.96 2.31 -1.90
CA ASP A 197 10.89 2.74 -0.50
C ASP A 197 11.38 4.20 -0.40
N PRO A 198 10.89 4.98 0.58
CA PRO A 198 11.43 6.31 0.85
C PRO A 198 12.96 6.25 0.81
N PRO A 199 13.63 7.25 0.20
CA PRO A 199 15.08 7.29 0.17
C PRO A 199 15.61 7.10 1.59
N LEU A 200 16.74 6.39 1.72
CA LEU A 200 17.41 6.19 3.00
C LEU A 200 17.36 7.50 3.80
N ALA A 201 16.61 7.53 4.91
CA ALA A 201 16.83 8.57 5.89
C ALA A 201 18.31 8.44 6.30
N THR A 202 19.09 9.43 5.94
CA THR A 202 20.49 9.53 6.37
C THR A 202 20.50 9.96 7.82
N GLY A 203 21.35 9.32 8.62
CA GLY A 203 21.27 9.43 10.06
C GLY A 203 20.13 8.60 10.67
N GLY A 204 20.19 8.42 11.97
CA GLY A 204 19.34 7.51 12.71
C GLY A 204 19.94 7.20 14.06
N ASP A 205 19.10 6.91 15.03
CA ASP A 205 19.58 6.51 16.35
C ASP A 205 19.81 5.01 16.34
N LEU A 206 21.04 4.59 16.65
CA LEU A 206 21.38 3.19 16.90
C LEU A 206 21.11 2.89 18.38
N PHE A 207 20.26 1.90 18.64
CA PHE A 207 19.96 1.44 19.98
C PHE A 207 20.88 0.28 20.34
N ALA A 208 21.76 0.49 21.32
CA ALA A 208 22.75 -0.52 21.72
C ALA A 208 22.10 -1.77 22.34
N GLU A 209 20.90 -1.61 22.91
CA GLU A 209 20.11 -2.65 23.55
C GLU A 209 19.67 -3.74 22.58
N THR A 210 19.43 -3.38 21.31
CA THR A 210 18.90 -4.30 20.30
C THR A 210 19.76 -4.37 19.03
N GLY A 211 20.69 -3.44 18.83
CA GLY A 211 21.52 -3.34 17.63
C GLY A 211 20.78 -2.80 16.40
N HIS A 212 19.54 -2.33 16.56
CA HIS A 212 18.70 -1.84 15.47
C HIS A 212 18.64 -0.31 15.42
N THR A 213 18.36 0.22 14.24
CA THR A 213 18.29 1.67 14.02
C THR A 213 16.87 2.17 13.79
N LEU A 214 16.63 3.41 14.22
CA LEU A 214 15.38 4.12 13.98
C LEU A 214 15.65 5.42 13.21
N ARG A 215 14.91 5.65 12.12
CA ARG A 215 15.18 6.75 11.18
C ARG A 215 13.90 7.39 10.67
N GLY A 216 14.04 8.55 10.03
CA GLY A 216 12.98 9.23 9.28
C GLY A 216 11.66 9.40 10.05
N GLY A 217 10.54 9.19 9.36
CA GLY A 217 9.21 9.37 9.94
C GLY A 217 8.91 8.44 11.12
N PHE A 218 9.46 7.22 11.13
CA PHE A 218 9.34 6.32 12.27
C PHE A 218 10.07 6.86 13.51
N ARG A 219 11.28 7.42 13.35
CA ARG A 219 11.99 8.10 14.44
C ARG A 219 11.18 9.24 15.03
N ASP A 220 10.74 10.16 14.18
CA ASP A 220 10.01 11.35 14.62
C ASP A 220 8.72 10.96 15.34
N PHE A 221 7.99 9.99 14.78
CA PHE A 221 6.76 9.48 15.39
C PHE A 221 7.02 8.76 16.72
N TRP A 222 8.07 7.93 16.80
CA TRP A 222 8.42 7.20 18.02
C TRP A 222 8.72 8.16 19.17
N TYR A 223 9.54 9.20 18.94
CA TYR A 223 9.82 10.22 19.95
C TYR A 223 8.58 11.01 20.35
N ALA A 224 7.72 11.37 19.38
CA ALA A 224 6.51 12.13 19.65
C ALA A 224 5.42 11.32 20.38
N ASN A 225 5.45 9.98 20.30
CA ASN A 225 4.36 9.12 20.77
C ASN A 225 4.77 8.20 21.94
N GLY A 226 5.68 8.65 22.80
CA GLY A 226 6.01 7.97 24.07
C GLY A 226 7.15 6.96 24.00
N GLY A 227 7.84 6.89 22.85
CA GLY A 227 9.10 6.18 22.65
C GLY A 227 9.19 4.80 23.32
N VAL A 228 10.25 4.61 24.11
CA VAL A 228 10.57 3.32 24.74
C VAL A 228 9.47 2.85 25.69
N THR A 229 8.78 3.76 26.38
CA THR A 229 7.72 3.41 27.33
C THR A 229 6.54 2.76 26.61
N ARG A 230 6.17 3.26 25.42
CA ARG A 230 4.99 2.77 24.68
C ARG A 230 5.34 1.67 23.67
N LEU A 231 6.36 1.87 22.84
CA LEU A 231 6.74 0.96 21.75
C LEU A 231 7.84 -0.02 22.15
N GLY A 232 8.70 0.36 23.10
CA GLY A 232 9.97 -0.32 23.35
C GLY A 232 11.02 -0.01 22.29
N PHE A 233 12.13 -0.72 22.35
CA PHE A 233 13.23 -0.59 21.40
C PHE A 233 12.90 -1.20 20.03
N PRO A 234 13.51 -0.72 18.93
CA PRO A 234 13.36 -1.34 17.62
C PRO A 234 13.92 -2.77 17.64
N LEU A 235 13.20 -3.71 17.03
CA LEU A 235 13.59 -5.11 16.87
C LEU A 235 13.96 -5.46 15.42
N THR A 236 13.71 -4.55 14.50
CA THR A 236 14.02 -4.71 13.08
C THR A 236 14.45 -3.36 12.53
N GLU A 237 15.03 -3.37 11.35
CA GLU A 237 14.98 -2.20 10.47
C GLU A 237 13.57 -2.07 9.86
N GLU A 238 13.28 -1.01 9.13
CA GLU A 238 12.03 -0.96 8.37
C GLU A 238 11.99 -2.08 7.30
N LEU A 239 10.88 -2.81 7.28
CA LEU A 239 10.57 -3.95 6.44
C LEU A 239 9.44 -3.58 5.47
N ILE A 240 9.33 -4.32 4.36
CA ILE A 240 8.16 -4.26 3.49
C ILE A 240 7.36 -5.53 3.71
N GLU A 241 6.08 -5.38 3.99
CA GLU A 241 5.12 -6.47 4.04
C GLU A 241 3.93 -6.22 3.11
N ALA A 242 3.15 -7.26 2.84
CA ALA A 242 1.85 -7.09 2.20
C ALA A 242 0.82 -6.58 3.22
N GLU A 243 0.18 -5.46 2.92
CA GLU A 243 -0.96 -4.94 3.66
C GLU A 243 -2.10 -5.96 3.63
N PRO A 244 -2.67 -6.33 4.79
CA PRO A 244 -3.83 -7.20 4.86
C PRO A 244 -5.00 -6.67 4.01
N GLY A 245 -5.63 -7.55 3.24
CA GLY A 245 -6.80 -7.22 2.42
C GLY A 245 -6.49 -6.62 1.04
N THR A 246 -5.49 -5.75 0.90
CA THR A 246 -5.16 -5.11 -0.38
C THR A 246 -3.94 -5.73 -1.08
N GLY A 247 -3.02 -6.33 -0.32
CA GLY A 247 -1.74 -6.83 -0.83
C GLY A 247 -0.78 -5.72 -1.27
N ARG A 248 -1.06 -4.45 -0.96
CA ARG A 248 -0.13 -3.34 -1.22
C ARG A 248 1.11 -3.48 -0.33
N PRO A 249 2.30 -3.09 -0.80
CA PRO A 249 3.49 -3.02 0.04
C PRO A 249 3.24 -1.97 1.13
N LEU A 250 3.46 -2.39 2.36
CA LEU A 250 3.35 -1.60 3.57
C LEU A 250 4.72 -1.59 4.22
N ILE A 251 5.28 -0.40 4.41
CA ILE A 251 6.54 -0.26 5.13
C ILE A 251 6.23 -0.28 6.61
N VAL A 252 6.85 -1.21 7.32
CA VAL A 252 6.60 -1.44 8.74
C VAL A 252 7.90 -1.59 9.51
N GLN A 253 7.88 -1.32 10.80
CA GLN A 253 9.01 -1.64 11.68
C GLN A 253 8.48 -2.22 12.98
N TYR A 254 9.11 -3.29 13.44
CA TYR A 254 8.77 -3.96 14.68
C TYR A 254 9.57 -3.39 15.83
N PHE A 255 8.89 -3.26 16.96
CA PHE A 255 9.42 -2.84 18.25
C PHE A 255 9.03 -3.90 19.28
N GLU A 256 9.58 -3.82 20.49
CA GLU A 256 9.30 -4.84 21.53
C GLU A 256 7.81 -5.01 21.82
N ARG A 257 7.07 -3.90 21.91
CA ARG A 257 5.65 -3.86 22.29
C ARG A 257 4.74 -3.41 21.14
N GLY A 258 5.34 -3.05 20.01
CA GLY A 258 4.71 -2.22 19.00
C GLY A 258 5.12 -2.57 17.58
N ARG A 259 4.30 -2.15 16.64
CA ARG A 259 4.64 -2.11 15.22
C ARG A 259 4.14 -0.78 14.67
N MET A 260 5.01 -0.10 13.94
CA MET A 260 4.60 1.07 13.17
C MET A 260 4.46 0.68 11.71
N ALA A 261 3.53 1.33 11.02
CA ALA A 261 3.38 1.22 9.59
C ALA A 261 3.22 2.61 8.96
N ILE A 262 3.74 2.74 7.74
CA ILE A 262 3.55 3.93 6.91
C ILE A 262 2.42 3.63 5.95
N TYR A 263 1.28 4.28 6.15
CA TYR A 263 0.16 4.20 5.22
C TYR A 263 0.22 5.35 4.22
N SER A 264 0.04 5.01 2.94
CA SER A 264 -0.30 5.98 1.91
C SER A 264 -1.78 6.32 2.03
N SER A 265 -2.17 7.58 1.89
CA SER A 265 -3.59 7.97 1.96
C SER A 265 -4.44 7.21 0.93
N ASP A 266 -5.46 6.49 1.41
CA ASP A 266 -6.37 5.64 0.63
C ASP A 266 -7.26 6.39 -0.39
N SER A 267 -7.20 7.71 -0.41
CA SER A 267 -8.11 8.56 -1.18
C SER A 267 -7.72 8.76 -2.65
N GLY A 268 -6.57 8.24 -3.13
CA GLY A 268 -6.08 8.54 -4.48
C GLY A 268 -5.79 10.04 -4.71
N LEU A 269 -5.78 10.83 -3.62
CA LEU A 269 -5.37 12.22 -3.57
C LEU A 269 -3.96 12.27 -2.94
N PRO A 270 -3.08 13.19 -3.38
CA PRO A 270 -1.80 13.40 -2.74
C PRO A 270 -1.99 13.94 -1.31
N GLY A 271 -1.52 13.20 -0.32
CA GLY A 271 -1.39 13.61 1.08
C GLY A 271 -0.08 13.09 1.67
N PRO A 272 0.40 13.66 2.79
CA PRO A 272 1.60 13.16 3.47
C PRO A 272 1.37 11.71 3.92
N TYR A 273 2.42 10.89 3.90
CA TYR A 273 2.36 9.59 4.55
C TYR A 273 2.01 9.76 6.03
N THR A 274 1.15 8.89 6.53
CA THR A 274 0.87 8.84 7.97
C THR A 274 1.56 7.63 8.56
N VAL A 275 2.51 7.89 9.45
CA VAL A 275 3.01 6.87 10.39
C VAL A 275 1.91 6.63 11.42
N GLN A 276 1.57 5.37 11.61
CA GLN A 276 0.56 4.95 12.58
C GLN A 276 1.04 3.71 13.32
N PHE A 277 0.45 3.48 14.50
CA PHE A 277 0.49 2.18 15.16
C PHE A 277 -0.32 1.19 14.31
N ASP A 278 0.28 0.06 13.95
CA ASP A 278 -0.36 -0.96 13.11
C ASP A 278 -1.00 -2.05 13.97
N GLY A 279 -2.12 -1.69 14.62
CA GLY A 279 -3.21 -2.57 15.06
C GLY A 279 -2.80 -3.93 15.64
N LEU A 280 -1.77 -3.97 16.50
CA LEU A 280 -1.15 -5.23 16.91
C LEU A 280 -2.10 -6.13 17.68
N GLY A 281 -3.00 -5.58 18.48
CA GLY A 281 -3.93 -6.40 19.24
C GLY A 281 -4.93 -7.10 18.33
N THR A 282 -5.42 -6.44 17.28
CA THR A 282 -6.27 -7.09 16.25
C THR A 282 -5.53 -8.23 15.54
N ARG A 283 -4.26 -8.01 15.16
CA ARG A 283 -3.45 -9.03 14.48
C ARG A 283 -3.11 -10.20 15.41
N ALA A 284 -2.77 -9.91 16.65
CA ALA A 284 -2.46 -10.91 17.65
C ALA A 284 -3.70 -11.72 18.03
N LEU A 285 -4.87 -11.09 18.16
CA LEU A 285 -6.14 -11.77 18.42
C LEU A 285 -6.53 -12.68 17.24
N ALA A 286 -6.35 -12.24 15.99
CA ALA A 286 -6.60 -13.08 14.81
C ALA A 286 -5.72 -14.33 14.75
N GLN A 287 -4.54 -14.29 15.39
CA GLN A 287 -3.62 -15.41 15.54
C GLN A 287 -3.76 -16.13 16.89
N ALA A 288 -4.61 -15.63 17.78
CA ALA A 288 -4.90 -16.25 19.05
C ALA A 288 -5.86 -17.41 18.80
N GLY A 289 -5.60 -18.54 19.47
CA GLY A 289 -6.60 -19.60 19.57
C GLY A 289 -7.80 -19.16 20.42
N PRO A 290 -8.76 -20.06 20.68
CA PRO A 290 -9.86 -19.78 21.59
C PRO A 290 -9.37 -19.24 22.93
N LEU A 291 -9.88 -18.07 23.31
CA LEU A 291 -9.60 -17.47 24.61
C LEU A 291 -10.48 -18.14 25.67
N ALA A 292 -9.93 -18.39 26.85
CA ALA A 292 -10.69 -18.78 28.03
C ALA A 292 -11.12 -17.49 28.78
N PRO A 293 -12.40 -17.08 28.71
CA PRO A 293 -12.83 -15.83 29.33
C PRO A 293 -12.56 -15.85 30.84
N ALA A 294 -12.13 -14.71 31.38
CA ALA A 294 -12.04 -14.52 32.81
C ALA A 294 -13.44 -14.45 33.41
N GLU A 295 -13.56 -14.81 34.68
CA GLU A 295 -14.80 -14.63 35.42
C GLU A 295 -15.12 -13.12 35.50
N PRO A 296 -16.37 -12.71 35.22
CA PRO A 296 -16.76 -11.31 35.34
C PRO A 296 -16.60 -10.85 36.80
N PRO A 297 -16.25 -9.57 37.04
CA PRO A 297 -16.15 -9.07 38.41
C PRO A 297 -17.52 -9.11 39.11
N ALA A 298 -17.49 -9.28 40.43
CA ALA A 298 -18.70 -9.32 41.26
C ALA A 298 -19.51 -8.01 41.19
N ASP A 299 -18.83 -6.88 40.99
CA ASP A 299 -19.46 -5.57 40.83
C ASP A 299 -19.22 -5.00 39.42
N ALA A 300 -20.25 -5.08 38.59
CA ALA A 300 -20.25 -4.55 37.23
C ALA A 300 -20.11 -3.02 37.18
N ALA A 301 -20.40 -2.29 38.27
CA ALA A 301 -20.23 -0.84 38.33
C ALA A 301 -18.76 -0.41 38.26
N THR A 302 -17.83 -1.34 38.52
CA THR A 302 -16.38 -1.11 38.38
C THR A 302 -15.88 -1.24 36.95
N CYS A 303 -16.73 -1.69 36.02
CA CYS A 303 -16.38 -1.84 34.61
C CYS A 303 -16.72 -0.60 33.80
N ARG A 304 -15.91 -0.34 32.78
CA ARG A 304 -16.18 0.66 31.76
C ARG A 304 -16.67 0.00 30.48
N THR A 305 -17.76 0.51 29.93
CA THR A 305 -18.29 0.12 28.62
C THR A 305 -18.09 1.26 27.62
N ILE A 306 -18.03 0.93 26.34
CA ILE A 306 -17.94 1.89 25.23
C ILE A 306 -19.13 1.65 24.32
N ASP A 307 -19.88 2.69 23.99
CA ASP A 307 -21.07 2.59 23.14
C ASP A 307 -20.72 1.95 21.78
N GLY A 308 -21.48 0.93 21.40
CA GLY A 308 -21.25 0.17 20.17
C GLY A 308 -20.13 -0.86 20.24
N VAL A 309 -19.41 -0.99 21.36
CA VAL A 309 -18.38 -2.01 21.59
C VAL A 309 -18.90 -3.08 22.56
N GLY A 310 -18.85 -4.34 22.15
CA GLY A 310 -19.43 -5.46 22.90
C GLY A 310 -18.59 -5.99 24.08
N TYR A 311 -17.49 -5.32 24.43
CA TYR A 311 -16.54 -5.80 25.44
C TYR A 311 -16.33 -4.75 26.53
N ALA A 312 -16.55 -5.15 27.79
CA ALA A 312 -16.31 -4.30 28.94
C ALA A 312 -14.82 -4.32 29.36
N ILE A 313 -14.37 -3.20 29.90
CA ILE A 313 -13.04 -3.04 30.49
C ILE A 313 -13.23 -3.02 32.00
N CYS A 314 -12.90 -4.11 32.65
CA CYS A 314 -13.09 -4.27 34.09
C CYS A 314 -11.73 -4.23 34.82
N PRO A 315 -11.71 -4.09 36.15
CA PRO A 315 -10.48 -4.30 36.92
C PRO A 315 -9.89 -5.69 36.62
N PRO A 316 -8.55 -5.81 36.52
CA PRO A 316 -7.55 -4.76 36.77
C PRO A 316 -7.28 -3.81 35.59
N PHE A 317 -7.81 -4.08 34.38
CA PHE A 317 -7.45 -3.36 33.16
C PHE A 317 -8.03 -1.94 33.06
N VAL A 318 -9.15 -1.66 33.72
CA VAL A 318 -9.83 -0.35 33.63
C VAL A 318 -8.92 0.79 34.07
N ALA A 319 -8.13 0.62 35.13
CA ALA A 319 -7.22 1.64 35.63
C ALA A 319 -6.13 2.00 34.59
N ALA A 320 -5.57 0.99 33.93
CA ALA A 320 -4.60 1.20 32.87
C ALA A 320 -5.24 1.85 31.64
N TRP A 321 -6.46 1.43 31.27
CA TRP A 321 -7.16 2.02 30.15
C TRP A 321 -7.54 3.49 30.39
N GLU A 322 -7.88 3.87 31.61
CA GLU A 322 -8.13 5.27 31.97
C GLU A 322 -6.84 6.11 32.00
N GLN A 323 -5.71 5.51 32.36
CA GLN A 323 -4.41 6.17 32.32
C GLN A 323 -3.94 6.44 30.88
N TYR A 324 -4.05 5.46 29.98
CA TYR A 324 -3.49 5.55 28.63
C TYR A 324 -4.51 6.02 27.58
N GLY A 325 -5.79 5.69 27.77
CA GLY A 325 -6.89 6.07 26.89
C GLY A 325 -6.95 5.34 25.56
N ALA A 326 -8.05 5.58 24.83
CA ALA A 326 -8.32 4.98 23.52
C ALA A 326 -7.31 5.36 22.44
N ALA A 327 -6.66 6.53 22.53
CA ALA A 327 -5.60 6.90 21.58
C ALA A 327 -4.34 6.03 21.72
N VAL A 328 -4.16 5.38 22.87
CA VAL A 328 -3.03 4.49 23.14
C VAL A 328 -3.37 3.03 22.87
N LEU A 329 -4.46 2.56 23.47
CA LEU A 329 -4.83 1.16 23.47
C LEU A 329 -5.82 0.81 22.36
N GLY A 330 -6.63 1.78 21.92
CA GLY A 330 -7.84 1.54 21.14
C GLY A 330 -9.01 1.09 22.01
N VAL A 331 -10.08 0.65 21.35
CA VAL A 331 -11.22 0.02 22.03
C VAL A 331 -10.93 -1.47 22.34
N PRO A 332 -11.58 -2.08 23.35
CA PRO A 332 -11.43 -3.50 23.60
C PRO A 332 -12.04 -4.31 22.45
N ILE A 333 -11.32 -5.33 21.99
CA ILE A 333 -11.72 -6.20 20.86
C ILE A 333 -11.97 -7.65 21.29
N ALA A 334 -11.77 -7.97 22.56
CA ALA A 334 -12.08 -9.25 23.17
C ALA A 334 -12.37 -9.08 24.67
N PRO A 335 -13.07 -10.05 25.31
CA PRO A 335 -13.22 -10.07 26.75
C PRO A 335 -11.86 -10.28 27.43
N ALA A 336 -11.77 -9.91 28.72
CA ALA A 336 -10.64 -10.35 29.54
C ALA A 336 -10.58 -11.88 29.55
N ALA A 337 -9.38 -12.43 29.50
CA ALA A 337 -9.16 -13.87 29.41
C ALA A 337 -8.04 -14.31 30.34
N VAL A 338 -8.12 -15.54 30.82
CA VAL A 338 -7.04 -16.18 31.58
C VAL A 338 -6.09 -16.84 30.58
N GLN A 339 -4.79 -16.58 30.73
CA GLN A 339 -3.75 -17.25 29.98
C GLN A 339 -2.76 -17.93 30.92
N THR A 340 -2.23 -19.07 30.49
CA THR A 340 -1.21 -19.82 31.23
C THR A 340 0.14 -19.62 30.53
N ASN A 341 1.16 -19.23 31.28
CA ASN A 341 2.52 -19.21 30.79
C ASN A 341 3.00 -20.65 30.59
N PRO A 342 3.38 -21.08 29.36
CA PRO A 342 3.77 -22.47 29.11
C PRO A 342 5.08 -22.87 29.81
N SER A 343 5.94 -21.90 30.16
CA SER A 343 7.23 -22.14 30.80
C SER A 343 7.14 -22.19 32.32
N THR A 344 6.28 -21.36 32.93
CA THR A 344 6.14 -21.29 34.40
C THR A 344 4.87 -21.94 34.94
N ASN A 345 3.91 -22.26 34.07
CA ASN A 345 2.56 -22.71 34.40
C ASN A 345 1.75 -21.70 35.24
N GLU A 346 2.23 -20.47 35.39
CA GLU A 346 1.54 -19.39 36.08
C GLU A 346 0.39 -18.86 35.23
N LYS A 347 -0.72 -18.53 35.89
CA LYS A 347 -1.88 -17.91 35.25
C LYS A 347 -1.78 -16.40 35.37
N TYR A 348 -2.05 -15.71 34.27
CA TYR A 348 -2.14 -14.27 34.21
C TYR A 348 -3.41 -13.87 33.44
N LEU A 349 -3.88 -12.65 33.69
CA LEU A 349 -5.01 -12.10 32.95
C LEU A 349 -4.50 -11.33 31.75
N ILE A 350 -5.25 -11.40 30.66
CA ILE A 350 -5.01 -10.59 29.47
C ILE A 350 -6.30 -9.91 29.02
N GLN A 351 -6.17 -8.78 28.33
CA GLN A 351 -7.24 -8.24 27.50
C GLN A 351 -6.68 -7.62 26.22
N TYR A 352 -7.28 -7.96 25.08
CA TYR A 352 -6.92 -7.40 23.77
C TYR A 352 -7.71 -6.13 23.48
N PHE A 353 -6.98 -5.11 23.03
CA PHE A 353 -7.48 -3.86 22.47
C PHE A 353 -6.99 -3.74 21.02
N GLU A 354 -7.48 -2.78 20.24
CA GLU A 354 -7.07 -2.65 18.83
C GLU A 354 -5.55 -2.56 18.66
N GLN A 355 -4.87 -1.79 19.52
CA GLN A 355 -3.46 -1.45 19.38
C GLN A 355 -2.53 -2.26 20.29
N ALA A 356 -3.05 -2.93 21.32
CA ALA A 356 -2.23 -3.58 22.33
C ALA A 356 -2.95 -4.76 23.02
N ARG A 357 -2.17 -5.58 23.71
CA ARG A 357 -2.66 -6.51 24.75
C ARG A 357 -2.16 -6.00 26.09
N LEU A 358 -3.05 -5.82 27.05
CA LEU A 358 -2.66 -5.62 28.44
C LEU A 358 -2.54 -6.97 29.12
N GLU A 359 -1.52 -7.11 29.95
CA GLU A 359 -1.25 -8.31 30.74
C GLU A 359 -1.14 -7.94 32.20
N TYR A 360 -1.86 -8.67 33.03
CA TYR A 360 -1.82 -8.53 34.47
C TYR A 360 -1.27 -9.82 35.07
N HIS A 361 -0.04 -9.73 35.56
CA HIS A 361 0.65 -10.83 36.21
C HIS A 361 0.48 -10.70 37.73
N PRO A 362 -0.24 -11.63 38.39
CA PRO A 362 -0.33 -11.64 39.84
C PRO A 362 1.05 -11.95 40.41
N GLY A 363 1.61 -11.03 41.20
CA GLY A 363 2.90 -11.24 41.85
C GLY A 363 2.81 -12.35 42.91
N PRO A 364 3.90 -13.10 43.15
CA PRO A 364 3.96 -14.04 44.27
C PRO A 364 3.83 -13.29 45.61
N ASP A 365 3.09 -13.87 46.55
CA ASP A 365 3.06 -13.52 47.97
C ASP A 365 2.91 -12.02 48.30
N GLY A 366 2.04 -11.30 47.61
CA GLY A 366 1.72 -9.91 47.93
C GLY A 366 2.72 -8.87 47.40
N THR A 367 3.58 -9.26 46.46
CA THR A 367 4.41 -8.30 45.72
C THR A 367 3.58 -7.39 44.80
N PRO A 368 4.07 -6.17 44.48
CA PRO A 368 3.32 -5.21 43.66
C PRO A 368 2.91 -5.81 42.32
N GLN A 369 1.62 -5.67 42.03
CA GLN A 369 1.01 -6.12 40.78
C GLN A 369 1.69 -5.49 39.58
N VAL A 370 1.98 -6.27 38.53
CA VAL A 370 2.62 -5.73 37.32
C VAL A 370 1.64 -5.75 36.17
N MET A 371 1.02 -4.60 35.91
CA MET A 371 0.34 -4.32 34.64
C MET A 371 1.39 -4.03 33.58
N GLN A 372 1.34 -4.78 32.47
CA GLN A 372 2.30 -4.66 31.39
C GLN A 372 1.58 -4.56 30.04
N PHE A 373 2.23 -3.89 29.10
CA PHE A 373 1.93 -4.08 27.69
C PHE A 373 2.57 -5.40 27.26
N GLY A 374 1.76 -6.29 26.68
CA GLY A 374 2.24 -7.52 26.09
C GLY A 374 3.28 -7.24 25.00
N SER A 375 4.25 -8.12 24.85
CA SER A 375 5.33 -8.00 23.86
C SER A 375 4.86 -8.41 22.46
N LEU A 376 3.70 -7.90 22.02
CA LEU A 376 3.03 -8.32 20.79
C LEU A 376 3.90 -8.10 19.55
N GLY A 377 4.71 -7.04 19.52
CA GLY A 377 5.64 -6.80 18.42
C GLY A 377 6.66 -7.93 18.30
N ARG A 378 7.25 -8.35 19.42
CA ARG A 378 8.15 -9.51 19.47
C ARG A 378 7.46 -10.82 19.13
N GLU A 379 6.25 -11.06 19.65
CA GLU A 379 5.48 -12.28 19.38
C GLU A 379 5.14 -12.43 17.89
N LEU A 380 4.64 -11.36 17.27
CA LEU A 380 4.31 -11.38 15.85
C LEU A 380 5.56 -11.48 14.98
N PHE A 381 6.66 -10.81 15.35
CA PHE A 381 7.93 -10.94 14.65
C PHE A 381 8.45 -12.40 14.69
N MET A 382 8.52 -13.01 15.88
CA MET A 382 9.00 -14.38 16.06
C MET A 382 8.13 -15.42 15.34
N ARG A 383 6.80 -15.20 15.25
CA ARG A 383 5.88 -16.07 14.50
C ARG A 383 5.95 -15.87 12.99
N HIS A 384 6.38 -14.69 12.52
CA HIS A 384 6.71 -14.47 11.11
C HIS A 384 8.13 -14.96 10.74
N GLY A 385 9.03 -15.02 11.72
CA GLY A 385 10.47 -15.20 11.57
C GLY A 385 10.99 -16.63 11.43
N SER A 386 10.30 -17.51 10.71
CA SER A 386 10.96 -18.63 10.04
C SER A 386 11.30 -18.26 8.60
N MET A 387 12.18 -17.26 8.43
CA MET A 387 13.07 -17.11 7.26
C MET A 387 14.27 -16.20 7.65
N PRO A 388 15.43 -16.41 6.99
CA PRO A 388 16.78 -16.24 7.55
C PRO A 388 17.26 -14.81 7.76
#